data_AF-A0A357Y1E3-F1
#
_entry.id   AF-A0A357Y1E3-F1
#
_cell.length_a   1.000
_cell.length_b   1.000
_cell.length_c   1.000
_cell.angle_alpha   90.00
_cell.angle_beta   90.00
_cell.angle_gamma   90.00
#
_symmetry.space_group_name_H-M   'P 1'
#
loop_
_entity.id
_entity.type
_entity.pdbx_description
1 polymer ?
#
loop_
_entity_poly.entity_id
_entity_poly.type
_entity_poly.pdbx_seq_one_letter_code
_entity_poly.pdbx_strand_id
1 'polypeptide(L)'
;MQAGRQLAPGEIPQPVMEYILHILRHTLYGQIVLVAQDNRLIQIERREKLRVQACQLTQCEAGRARQDFSALAQRIRMAFAGLDYGQLTLVVKAGEVVQIERTLKERFTGLDGEGI
;
A
#
# COMPACT_ATOMS: atom_id res chain seq x y z
N MET A 1 -16.68 22.81 3.37
CA MET A 1 -15.57 22.90 2.40
C MET A 1 -14.28 23.06 3.20
N GLN A 2 -13.50 22.00 3.42
CA GLN A 2 -12.19 22.13 4.06
C GLN A 2 -11.14 22.27 2.96
N ALA A 3 -10.41 23.37 3.00
CA ALA A 3 -9.31 23.68 2.11
C ALA A 3 -8.30 22.53 2.11
N GLY A 4 -7.89 22.09 0.92
CA GLY A 4 -6.90 21.04 0.75
C GLY A 4 -5.60 21.43 1.43
N ARG A 5 -5.35 20.86 2.62
CA ARG A 5 -4.06 20.97 3.29
C ARG A 5 -3.01 20.37 2.35
N GLN A 6 -2.07 21.19 1.88
CA GLN A 6 -1.00 20.73 1.02
C GLN A 6 -0.11 19.79 1.83
N LEU A 7 -0.17 18.50 1.50
CA LEU A 7 0.56 17.45 2.20
C LEU A 7 2.05 17.58 1.91
N ALA A 8 2.89 17.41 2.93
CA ALA A 8 4.31 17.42 2.71
C ALA A 8 4.73 16.18 1.89
N PRO A 9 5.77 16.30 1.04
CA PRO A 9 6.34 15.13 0.36
C PRO A 9 6.73 14.03 1.35
N GLY A 10 6.39 12.78 1.04
CA GLY A 10 6.68 11.60 1.86
C GLY A 10 5.68 11.34 2.97
N GLU A 11 4.64 12.17 3.12
CA GLU A 11 3.61 11.96 4.13
C GLU A 11 2.39 11.24 3.55
N ILE A 12 1.88 10.28 4.33
CA ILE A 12 0.55 9.72 4.12
C ILE A 12 -0.40 10.39 5.11
N PRO A 13 -1.44 11.11 4.65
CA PRO A 13 -2.42 11.76 5.52
C PRO A 13 -3.05 10.77 6.49
N GLN A 14 -3.35 11.21 7.71
CA GLN A 14 -4.01 10.36 8.70
C GLN A 14 -5.33 9.74 8.16
N PRO A 15 -6.24 10.48 7.48
CA PRO A 15 -7.46 9.87 6.94
C PRO A 15 -7.18 8.81 5.86
N VAL A 16 -6.12 8.99 5.07
CA VAL A 16 -5.73 8.03 4.03
C VAL A 16 -5.08 6.81 4.65
N MET A 17 -4.26 6.98 5.69
CA MET A 17 -3.72 5.86 6.47
C MET A 17 -4.83 5.04 7.11
N GLU A 18 -5.84 5.68 7.71
CA GLU A 18 -7.01 5.00 8.27
C GLU A 18 -7.74 4.18 7.21
N TYR A 19 -7.91 4.74 6.01
CA TYR A 19 -8.48 4.01 4.87
C TYR A 19 -7.63 2.80 4.45
N ILE A 20 -6.30 2.95 4.38
CA ILE A 20 -5.38 1.83 4.07
C ILE A 20 -5.53 0.72 5.12
N LEU A 21 -5.52 1.07 6.41
CA LEU A 21 -5.67 0.11 7.51
C LEU A 21 -7.05 -0.57 7.47
N HIS A 22 -8.10 0.16 7.11
CA HIS A 22 -9.44 -0.40 6.91
C HIS A 22 -9.43 -1.46 5.81
N ILE A 23 -8.86 -1.18 4.63
CA ILE A 23 -8.78 -2.17 3.54
C ILE A 23 -7.95 -3.39 3.97
N LEU A 24 -6.84 -3.18 4.67
CA LEU A 24 -5.99 -4.28 5.17
C LEU A 24 -6.75 -5.21 6.12
N ARG A 25 -7.57 -4.66 7.03
CA ARG A 25 -8.41 -5.47 7.94
C ARG A 25 -9.42 -6.35 7.21
N HIS A 26 -9.88 -5.92 6.03
CA HIS A 26 -10.88 -6.63 5.25
C HIS A 26 -10.29 -7.50 4.13
N THR A 27 -8.97 -7.49 3.94
CA THR A 27 -8.29 -8.29 2.92
C THR A 27 -7.78 -9.59 3.54
N LEU A 28 -8.17 -10.73 2.99
CA LEU A 28 -7.71 -12.04 3.49
C LEU A 28 -6.46 -12.54 2.76
N TYR A 29 -6.46 -12.44 1.44
CA TYR A 29 -5.32 -12.77 0.60
C TYR A 29 -5.26 -11.79 -0.55
N GLY A 30 -4.06 -11.33 -0.88
CA GLY A 30 -3.91 -10.36 -1.95
C GLY A 30 -2.76 -9.40 -1.73
N GLN A 31 -2.88 -8.24 -2.35
CA GLN A 31 -1.93 -7.14 -2.25
C GLN A 31 -2.68 -5.82 -2.21
N ILE A 32 -2.14 -4.87 -1.44
CA ILE A 32 -2.47 -3.45 -1.56
C ILE A 32 -1.24 -2.74 -2.10
N VAL A 33 -1.39 -2.00 -3.19
CA VAL A 33 -0.29 -1.29 -3.84
C VAL A 33 -0.53 0.20 -3.67
N LEU A 34 0.39 0.89 -3.00
CA LEU A 34 0.40 2.34 -2.87
C LEU A 34 1.34 2.90 -3.94
N VAL A 35 0.82 3.71 -4.87
CA VAL A 35 1.61 4.29 -5.95
C VAL A 35 2.00 5.70 -5.58
N ALA A 36 3.30 6.00 -5.68
CA ALA A 36 3.85 7.31 -5.40
C ALA A 36 4.39 7.98 -6.67
N GLN A 37 4.14 9.28 -6.77
CA GLN A 37 4.74 10.17 -7.77
C GLN A 37 5.09 11.50 -7.09
N ASP A 38 6.28 12.03 -7.41
CA ASP A 38 6.83 13.22 -6.78
C ASP A 38 6.75 13.16 -5.24
N ASN A 39 7.02 11.97 -4.70
CA ASN A 39 6.96 11.66 -3.26
C ASN A 39 5.57 11.87 -2.65
N ARG A 40 4.51 11.75 -3.44
CA ARG A 40 3.12 11.86 -3.01
C ARG A 40 2.34 10.60 -3.35
N LEU A 41 1.47 10.19 -2.43
CA LEU A 41 0.55 9.09 -2.69
C LEU A 41 -0.52 9.56 -3.68
N ILE A 42 -0.50 9.00 -4.89
CA ILE A 42 -1.44 9.38 -5.96
C ILE A 42 -2.53 8.33 -6.17
N GLN A 43 -2.27 7.07 -5.83
CA GLN A 43 -3.17 5.96 -6.12
C GLN A 43 -2.99 4.81 -5.13
N ILE A 44 -4.10 4.14 -4.83
CA ILE A 44 -4.16 2.91 -4.03
C ILE A 44 -4.84 1.85 -4.88
N GLU A 45 -4.14 0.77 -5.19
CA GLU A 45 -4.73 -0.41 -5.84
C GLU A 45 -4.95 -1.52 -4.82
N ARG A 46 -6.12 -2.17 -4.91
CA ARG A 46 -6.44 -3.36 -4.12
C ARG A 46 -6.55 -4.56 -5.06
N ARG A 47 -5.79 -5.61 -4.80
CA ARG A 47 -5.79 -6.86 -5.58
C ARG A 47 -6.06 -8.02 -4.66
N GLU A 48 -7.25 -8.60 -4.72
CA GLU A 48 -7.65 -9.69 -3.84
C GLU A 48 -7.59 -11.05 -4.53
N LYS A 49 -7.32 -12.10 -3.73
CA LYS A 49 -7.36 -13.49 -4.16
C LYS A 49 -8.38 -14.24 -3.30
N LEU A 50 -9.52 -14.57 -3.88
CA LEU A 50 -10.53 -15.39 -3.23
C LEU A 50 -10.20 -16.86 -3.46
N ARG A 51 -9.95 -17.61 -2.38
CA ARG A 51 -9.70 -19.06 -2.44
C ARG A 51 -10.95 -19.81 -2.01
N VAL A 52 -11.62 -20.44 -2.97
CA VAL A 52 -12.91 -21.13 -2.74
C VAL A 52 -12.78 -22.37 -1.85
N GLN A 53 -11.63 -23.05 -1.85
CA GLN A 53 -11.43 -24.32 -1.14
C GLN A 53 -10.56 -24.24 0.12
N ALA A 54 -9.83 -23.14 0.33
CA ALA A 54 -8.81 -23.02 1.38
C ALA A 54 -9.03 -21.85 2.33
N CYS A 55 -10.18 -21.17 2.27
CA CYS A 55 -10.50 -20.11 3.20
C CYS A 55 -10.97 -20.72 4.53
N GLN A 56 -10.03 -21.18 5.35
CA GLN A 56 -10.31 -21.41 6.76
C GLN A 56 -10.47 -20.02 7.40
N LEU A 57 -11.70 -19.51 7.42
CA LEU A 57 -12.04 -18.18 7.93
C LEU A 57 -11.46 -17.95 9.34
N THR A 58 -11.41 -19.00 10.16
CA THR A 58 -10.80 -19.00 11.49
C THR A 58 -9.30 -18.67 11.48
N GLN A 59 -8.53 -19.20 10.54
CA GLN A 59 -7.10 -18.87 10.40
C GLN A 59 -6.91 -17.40 9.99
N CYS A 60 -7.81 -16.89 9.15
CA CYS A 60 -7.79 -15.51 8.69
C CYS A 60 -8.13 -14.51 9.80
N GLU A 61 -9.04 -14.87 10.70
CA GLU A 61 -9.34 -14.11 11.91
C GLU A 61 -8.16 -14.09 12.88
N ALA A 62 -7.52 -15.23 13.11
CA ALA A 62 -6.33 -15.32 13.94
C ALA A 62 -5.14 -14.52 13.37
N GLY A 63 -4.94 -14.48 12.05
CA GLY A 63 -3.94 -13.62 11.40
C GLY A 63 -4.21 -12.14 11.66
N ARG A 64 -5.46 -11.69 11.47
CA ARG A 64 -5.86 -10.30 11.76
C ARG A 64 -5.68 -9.92 13.23
N ALA A 65 -6.04 -10.81 14.14
CA ALA A 65 -5.92 -10.57 15.58
C ALA A 65 -4.45 -10.43 16.04
N ARG A 66 -3.52 -11.10 15.36
CA ARG A 66 -2.07 -10.99 15.63
C ARG A 66 -1.46 -9.72 15.04
N GLN A 67 -2.12 -9.06 14.10
CA GLN A 67 -1.61 -7.87 13.46
C GLN A 67 -1.74 -6.64 14.38
N ASP A 68 -0.60 -6.11 14.82
CA ASP A 68 -0.56 -4.77 15.39
C ASP A 68 -0.65 -3.71 14.28
N PHE A 69 -1.85 -3.16 14.10
CA PHE A 69 -2.12 -2.13 13.09
C PHE A 69 -1.44 -0.79 13.38
N SER A 70 -1.08 -0.51 14.64
CA SER A 70 -0.35 0.72 15.00
C SER A 70 1.10 0.61 14.52
N ALA A 71 1.77 -0.48 14.87
CA ALA A 71 3.13 -0.76 14.42
C ALA A 71 3.20 -0.90 12.88
N LEU A 72 2.19 -1.53 12.27
CA LEU A 72 2.08 -1.64 10.82
C LEU A 72 1.94 -0.26 10.14
N ALA A 73 1.11 0.64 10.68
CA ALA A 73 0.96 1.99 10.14
C ALA A 73 2.30 2.75 10.14
N GLN A 74 3.08 2.62 11.22
CA GLN A 74 4.41 3.22 11.29
C GLN A 74 5.35 2.64 10.23
N ARG A 75 5.37 1.31 10.06
CA ARG A 75 6.17 0.63 9.03
C ARG A 75 5.80 1.08 7.62
N ILE A 76 4.50 1.23 7.33
CA ILE A 76 4.01 1.71 6.03
C ILE A 76 4.52 3.14 5.79
N ARG A 77 4.38 4.05 6.78
CA ARG A 77 4.88 5.42 6.65
C ARG A 77 6.38 5.47 6.39
N MET A 78 7.16 4.70 7.16
CA MET A 78 8.62 4.65 6.99
C MET A 78 9.01 4.11 5.62
N ALA A 79 8.33 3.07 5.13
CA ALA A 79 8.66 2.48 3.83
C ALA A 79 8.20 3.35 2.66
N PHE A 80 7.13 4.12 2.83
CA PHE A 80 6.64 5.09 1.86
C PHE A 80 7.50 6.37 1.84
N ALA A 81 8.09 6.76 2.97
CA ALA A 81 8.91 7.95 3.07
C ALA A 81 10.08 7.89 2.07
N GLY A 82 10.20 8.93 1.25
CA GLY A 82 11.23 9.06 0.23
C GLY A 82 10.99 8.20 -1.02
N LEU A 83 9.78 7.67 -1.22
CA LEU A 83 9.39 7.00 -2.45
C LEU A 83 9.01 8.06 -3.51
N ASP A 84 10.01 8.59 -4.20
CA ASP A 84 9.80 9.68 -5.17
C ASP A 84 8.96 9.23 -6.37
N TYR A 85 9.32 8.12 -7.00
CA TYR A 85 8.55 7.54 -8.11
C TYR A 85 8.58 6.01 -8.02
N GLY A 86 7.40 5.40 -7.88
CA GLY A 86 7.32 3.95 -7.71
C GLY A 86 6.07 3.47 -7.00
N GLN A 87 6.18 2.32 -6.35
CA GLN A 87 5.10 1.73 -5.59
C GLN A 87 5.58 1.02 -4.33
N LEU A 88 4.72 0.99 -3.32
CA LEU A 88 4.85 0.20 -2.11
C LEU A 88 3.79 -0.91 -2.13
N THR A 89 4.20 -2.16 -2.22
CA THR A 89 3.31 -3.33 -2.24
C THR A 89 3.23 -3.96 -0.85
N LEU A 90 2.03 -4.03 -0.29
CA LEU A 90 1.72 -4.71 0.96
C LEU A 90 1.12 -6.08 0.63
N VAL A 91 1.83 -7.17 0.91
CA VAL A 91 1.37 -8.53 0.63
C VAL A 91 0.59 -9.08 1.82
N VAL A 92 -0.65 -9.49 1.57
CA VAL A 92 -1.56 -10.02 2.58
C VAL A 92 -1.73 -11.52 2.39
N LYS A 93 -1.53 -12.30 3.46
CA LYS A 93 -1.82 -13.75 3.50
C LYS A 93 -2.55 -14.07 4.80
N ALA A 94 -3.65 -14.82 4.70
CA ALA A 94 -4.47 -15.21 5.84
C ALA A 94 -4.82 -14.03 6.79
N GLY A 95 -5.15 -12.87 6.22
CA GLY A 95 -5.54 -11.68 6.97
C GLY A 95 -4.38 -10.90 7.60
N GLU A 96 -3.13 -11.28 7.34
CA GLU A 96 -1.94 -10.63 7.88
C GLU A 96 -1.07 -10.06 6.75
N VAL A 97 -0.54 -8.85 6.94
CA VAL A 97 0.53 -8.29 6.11
C VAL A 97 1.84 -9.00 6.43
N VAL A 98 2.23 -9.90 5.54
CA VAL A 98 3.44 -10.71 5.68
C VAL A 98 4.67 -10.04 5.06
N GLN A 99 4.48 -9.08 4.16
CA GLN A 99 5.58 -8.43 3.44
C GLN A 99 5.22 -7.01 3.01
N ILE A 100 6.24 -6.15 2.99
CA ILE A 100 6.19 -4.79 2.47
C ILE A 100 7.34 -4.69 1.45
N GLU A 101 7.03 -4.46 0.18
CA GLU A 101 8.00 -4.36 -0.90
C GLU A 101 8.01 -2.94 -1.47
N ARG A 102 9.18 -2.34 -1.58
CA ARG A 102 9.36 -1.04 -2.22
C ARG A 102 9.93 -1.25 -3.62
N THR A 103 9.24 -0.74 -4.63
CA THR A 103 9.68 -0.79 -6.02
C THR A 103 9.84 0.64 -6.53
N LEU A 104 11.06 1.01 -6.90
CA LEU A 104 11.35 2.25 -7.58
C LEU A 104 11.06 2.08 -9.06
N LYS A 105 10.47 3.10 -9.68
CA LYS A 105 10.40 3.20 -11.14
C LYS A 105 11.37 4.30 -11.55
N GLU A 106 12.16 4.06 -12.58
CA GLU A 106 12.96 5.10 -13.21
C GLU A 106 12.19 5.65 -14.42
N ARG A 107 12.25 6.96 -14.63
CA ARG A 107 11.83 7.55 -15.90
C ARG A 107 13.02 7.49 -16.83
N PHE A 108 12.89 6.76 -17.93
CA PHE A 108 13.78 6.93 -19.07
C PHE A 108 13.42 8.27 -19.73
N THR A 109 14.02 9.37 -19.28
CA THR A 109 14.00 10.63 -20.03
C THR A 109 15.01 10.48 -21.18
N GLY A 110 14.54 10.33 -22.42
CA GLY A 110 15.41 10.13 -23.58
C GLY A 110 14.86 9.25 -24.70
N LEU A 111 13.63 8.74 -24.58
CA LEU A 111 12.89 8.14 -25.70
C LEU A 111 11.79 9.10 -26.16
N ASP A 112 12.14 10.38 -26.32
CA ASP A 112 11.39 11.22 -27.25
C ASP A 112 11.67 10.60 -28.62
N GLY A 113 10.63 9.97 -29.19
CA GLY A 113 10.70 9.22 -30.43
C GLY A 113 11.02 10.12 -31.62
N GLU A 114 12.27 10.57 -31.74
CA GLU A 114 12.87 10.81 -33.04
C GLU A 114 13.02 9.43 -33.69
N GLY A 115 11.96 9.03 -34.38
CA GLY A 115 11.98 7.86 -35.25
C GLY A 115 13.17 7.96 -36.20
N ILE A 116 13.91 6.87 -36.31
CA ILE A 116 14.83 6.64 -37.43
C ILE A 116 14.05 6.50 -38.74
#